data_AF-Q3Z9V1-F1
#
_entry.id   AF-Q3Z9V1-F1
#
_cell.length_a   1.000
_cell.length_b   1.000
_cell.length_c   1.000
_cell.angle_alpha   90.00
_cell.angle_beta   90.00
_cell.angle_gamma   90.00
#
_symmetry.space_group_name_H-M   'P 1'
#
loop_
_entity.id
_entity.type
_entity.pdbx_description
1 polymer ?
#
loop_
_entity_poly.entity_id
_entity_poly.type
_entity_poly.pdbx_seq_one_letter_code
_entity_poly.pdbx_strand_id
1 'polypeptide(L)'
;MSTAAKYATRQITDQAGRQVHFGCLPQRIISLAPSLTEIVYALGAEDLLKGVTDYCDYPPEAKNKPRAGGYSTVDVDQIGKIQPDLILAGQIHLKDIVPRLEALGYPVLVLEPSTVEGLLETIRIVGKCTGRAKAAELLAESLGRRTDFITAKIASLSPENRPLVYVLHECQTWKTFGSDTIGDTLIEMAGGYNIGRDFGRYYPYPAKEDIKLKNPDIIIAETGYGDNPREPLNIALGEPVLAEVTARRTGRVFGIHSDLVSRAGPRMVDGLECLAHLIHPELFPAKPAVCCGRVYIAGVGPGLAKWVSPRVKELVAEADILVGWKQDLQPVKGLIKSQKLKNQAEPLSFALCYVY
;
A
#
# COMPACT_ATOMS: atom_id res chain seq x y z
N MET A 1 -5.90 -29.76 28.04
CA MET A 1 -5.07 -29.58 26.83
C MET A 1 -3.62 -29.61 27.26
N SER A 2 -2.85 -30.60 26.79
CA SER A 2 -1.47 -30.86 27.22
C SER A 2 -0.55 -29.67 26.93
N THR A 3 0.35 -29.37 27.88
CA THR A 3 1.44 -28.39 27.81
C THR A 3 2.32 -28.53 26.57
N ALA A 4 2.34 -29.71 25.92
CA ALA A 4 3.08 -29.96 24.68
C ALA A 4 2.58 -29.13 23.47
N ALA A 5 1.29 -28.79 23.40
CA ALA A 5 0.76 -27.99 22.28
C ALA A 5 1.18 -26.49 22.36
N LYS A 6 1.70 -26.04 23.51
CA LYS A 6 2.12 -24.65 23.75
C LYS A 6 3.51 -24.32 23.20
N TYR A 7 4.31 -25.34 22.87
CA TYR A 7 5.73 -25.23 22.49
C TYR A 7 6.04 -25.88 21.14
N ALA A 8 5.05 -26.04 20.26
CA ALA A 8 5.33 -26.48 18.90
C ALA A 8 6.18 -25.38 18.22
N THR A 9 7.45 -25.71 17.95
CA THR A 9 8.34 -24.87 17.15
C THR A 9 7.62 -24.49 15.86
N ARG A 10 7.39 -23.20 15.67
CA ARG A 10 6.80 -22.68 14.44
C ARG A 10 7.94 -22.40 13.48
N GLN A 11 7.83 -22.98 12.30
CA GLN A 11 8.73 -22.72 11.18
C GLN A 11 7.95 -21.95 10.12
N ILE A 12 8.49 -20.81 9.71
CA ILE A 12 7.95 -19.99 8.64
C ILE A 12 9.05 -19.74 7.62
N THR A 13 8.73 -19.95 6.35
CA THR A 13 9.55 -19.46 5.25
C THR A 13 9.18 -18.01 5.00
N ASP A 14 10.15 -17.11 5.13
CA ASP A 14 9.94 -15.69 4.85
C ASP A 14 10.08 -15.39 3.35
N GLN A 15 9.86 -14.12 2.95
CA GLN A 15 9.90 -13.73 1.53
C GLN A 15 11.32 -13.55 0.99
N ALA A 16 12.33 -13.67 1.85
CA ALA A 16 13.74 -13.82 1.45
C ALA A 16 14.13 -15.32 1.27
N GLY A 17 13.17 -16.25 1.38
CA GLY A 17 13.40 -17.69 1.25
C GLY A 17 14.05 -18.34 2.47
N ARG A 18 14.11 -17.64 3.61
CA ARG A 18 14.79 -18.09 4.82
C ARG A 18 13.82 -18.84 5.73
N GLN A 19 14.32 -19.88 6.41
CA GLN A 19 13.54 -20.62 7.41
C GLN A 19 13.75 -20.00 8.79
N VAL A 20 12.71 -19.37 9.31
CA VAL A 20 12.74 -18.70 10.61
C VAL A 20 11.94 -19.53 11.62
N HIS A 21 12.57 -19.76 12.78
CA HIS A 21 12.03 -20.62 13.82
C HIS A 21 11.74 -19.81 15.08
N PHE A 22 10.58 -20.03 15.70
CA PHE A 22 10.26 -19.47 17.01
C PHE A 22 9.38 -20.43 17.81
N GLY A 23 9.65 -20.54 19.11
CA GLY A 23 9.18 -21.65 19.95
C GLY A 23 7.71 -21.57 20.40
N CYS A 24 7.07 -20.40 20.32
CA CYS A 24 5.67 -20.21 20.69
C CYS A 24 5.07 -19.03 19.90
N LEU A 25 3.78 -18.74 20.06
CA LEU A 25 3.17 -17.56 19.44
C LEU A 25 3.78 -16.27 20.01
N PRO A 26 4.40 -15.42 19.17
CA PRO A 26 4.93 -14.12 19.58
C PRO A 26 3.95 -13.29 20.40
N GLN A 27 4.45 -12.70 21.49
CA GLN A 27 3.74 -11.79 22.39
C GLN A 27 4.33 -10.36 22.37
N ARG A 28 5.53 -10.20 21.80
CA ARG A 28 6.29 -8.95 21.75
C ARG A 28 6.89 -8.77 20.36
N ILE A 29 6.09 -8.22 19.45
CA ILE A 29 6.48 -7.98 18.07
C ILE A 29 7.05 -6.58 17.92
N ILE A 30 8.18 -6.46 17.21
CA ILE A 30 8.64 -5.18 16.65
C ILE A 30 8.43 -5.21 15.14
N SER A 31 7.90 -4.12 14.60
CA SER A 31 7.79 -3.91 13.16
C SER A 31 8.81 -2.87 12.70
N LEU A 32 9.66 -3.24 11.75
CA LEU A 32 10.66 -2.36 11.16
C LEU A 32 10.20 -1.75 9.82
N ALA A 33 8.90 -1.82 9.49
CA ALA A 33 8.37 -1.23 8.26
C ALA A 33 6.93 -0.73 8.47
N PRO A 34 6.56 0.45 7.91
CA PRO A 34 5.18 0.95 7.97
C PRO A 34 4.16 -0.06 7.43
N SER A 35 4.43 -0.66 6.27
CA SER A 35 3.59 -1.70 5.66
C SER A 35 3.25 -2.85 6.62
N LEU A 36 4.26 -3.38 7.31
CA LEU A 36 4.11 -4.49 8.26
C LEU A 36 3.35 -4.05 9.53
N THR A 37 3.54 -2.81 9.96
CA THR A 37 2.75 -2.22 11.05
C THR A 37 1.27 -2.16 10.68
N GLU A 38 0.94 -1.68 9.47
CA GLU A 38 -0.44 -1.61 9.00
C GLU A 38 -1.11 -2.99 8.94
N ILE A 39 -0.38 -4.02 8.49
CA ILE A 39 -0.88 -5.41 8.49
C ILE A 39 -1.21 -5.86 9.91
N VAL A 40 -0.31 -5.65 10.89
CA VAL A 40 -0.55 -6.04 12.29
C VAL A 40 -1.80 -5.37 12.86
N TYR A 41 -2.00 -4.08 12.57
CA TYR A 41 -3.21 -3.36 12.97
C TYR A 41 -4.48 -3.86 12.26
N ALA A 42 -4.41 -4.15 10.96
CA ALA A 42 -5.55 -4.65 10.19
C ALA A 42 -6.04 -6.02 10.71
N LEU A 43 -5.13 -6.82 11.28
CA LEU A 43 -5.43 -8.11 11.92
C LEU A 43 -5.94 -7.98 13.37
N GLY A 44 -6.01 -6.75 13.90
CA GLY A 44 -6.39 -6.45 15.28
C GLY A 44 -5.39 -7.02 16.30
N ALA A 45 -4.11 -7.12 15.93
CA ALA A 45 -3.02 -7.66 16.75
C ALA A 45 -2.10 -6.55 17.30
N GLU A 46 -2.60 -5.32 17.37
CA GLU A 46 -1.86 -4.16 17.86
C GLU A 46 -1.40 -4.31 19.32
N ASP A 47 -2.05 -5.17 20.11
CA ASP A 47 -1.65 -5.50 21.48
C ASP A 47 -0.30 -6.21 21.54
N LEU A 48 0.05 -6.98 20.51
CA LEU A 48 1.34 -7.67 20.38
C LEU A 48 2.46 -6.73 19.91
N LEU A 49 2.12 -5.61 19.28
CA LEU A 49 3.09 -4.65 18.72
C LEU A 49 3.71 -3.77 19.82
N LYS A 50 4.98 -4.01 20.13
CA LYS A 50 5.75 -3.34 21.20
C LYS A 50 6.78 -2.33 20.70
N GLY A 51 7.04 -2.30 19.40
CA GLY A 51 7.89 -1.29 18.79
C GLY A 51 7.63 -1.15 17.30
N VAL A 52 7.82 0.05 16.79
CA VAL A 52 7.65 0.40 15.37
C VAL A 52 8.76 1.38 14.95
N THR A 53 8.93 1.62 13.64
CA THR A 53 9.88 2.66 13.19
C THR A 53 9.33 4.07 13.38
N ASP A 54 10.20 5.06 13.22
CA ASP A 54 9.81 6.48 13.22
C ASP A 54 8.82 6.85 12.10
N TYR A 55 8.76 6.04 11.05
CA TYR A 55 7.91 6.24 9.88
C TYR A 55 6.54 5.54 9.99
N CYS A 56 6.31 4.75 11.04
CA CYS A 56 5.02 4.10 11.25
C CYS A 56 4.00 5.10 11.80
N ASP A 57 3.19 5.64 10.89
CA ASP A 57 2.25 6.74 11.10
C ASP A 57 0.78 6.36 10.91
N TYR A 58 0.51 5.15 10.38
CA TYR A 58 -0.83 4.61 10.13
C TYR A 58 -1.03 3.22 10.76
N PRO A 59 -2.22 2.94 11.34
CA PRO A 59 -3.25 3.92 11.69
C PRO A 59 -2.71 4.94 12.72
N PRO A 60 -3.40 6.06 13.01
CA PRO A 60 -2.87 7.12 13.86
C PRO A 60 -2.36 6.64 15.23
N GLU A 61 -2.96 5.59 15.78
CA GLU A 61 -2.55 4.93 17.03
C GLU A 61 -1.13 4.32 16.97
N ALA A 62 -0.63 4.01 15.77
CA ALA A 62 0.74 3.55 15.55
C ALA A 62 1.77 4.56 16.07
N LYS A 63 1.46 5.87 16.05
CA LYS A 63 2.35 6.94 16.57
C LYS A 63 2.58 6.86 18.08
N ASN A 64 1.70 6.16 18.81
CA ASN A 64 1.81 6.00 20.27
C ASN A 64 2.72 4.82 20.69
N LYS A 65 3.21 4.03 19.73
CA LYS A 65 4.08 2.88 20.01
C LYS A 65 5.52 3.33 20.31
N PRO A 66 6.29 2.57 21.12
CA PRO A 66 7.72 2.80 21.27
C PRO A 66 8.45 2.77 19.91
N ARG A 67 9.48 3.62 19.76
CA ARG A 67 10.27 3.71 18.54
C ARG A 67 11.46 2.76 18.57
N ALA A 68 11.71 2.09 17.45
CA ALA A 68 12.85 1.21 17.20
C ALA A 68 13.86 1.84 16.21
N GLY A 69 13.85 3.17 16.09
CA GLY A 69 14.66 3.94 15.15
C GLY A 69 14.02 4.13 13.77
N GLY A 70 14.83 4.58 12.81
CA GLY A 70 14.39 4.88 11.46
C GLY A 70 14.23 3.62 10.60
N TYR A 71 13.81 3.82 9.35
CA TYR A 71 13.63 2.73 8.39
C TYR A 71 14.96 2.12 7.95
N SER A 72 15.96 2.92 7.59
CA SER A 72 17.33 2.45 7.30
C SER A 72 18.28 2.55 8.49
N THR A 73 17.88 3.29 9.54
CA THR A 73 18.68 3.60 10.73
C THR A 73 18.06 2.97 11.99
N VAL A 74 17.89 1.65 11.94
CA VAL A 74 17.30 0.86 13.04
C VAL A 74 18.14 0.96 14.31
N ASP A 75 17.50 1.23 15.45
CA ASP A 75 18.12 1.30 16.76
C ASP A 75 18.10 -0.07 17.45
N VAL A 76 19.19 -0.82 17.27
CA VAL A 76 19.36 -2.18 17.82
C VAL A 76 19.38 -2.18 19.35
N ASP A 77 19.86 -1.11 20.00
CA ASP A 77 19.92 -1.02 21.46
C ASP A 77 18.53 -0.83 22.06
N GLN A 78 17.69 -0.01 21.41
CA GLN A 78 16.27 0.14 21.81
C GLN A 78 15.49 -1.16 21.59
N ILE A 79 15.75 -1.87 20.49
CA ILE A 79 15.20 -3.21 20.28
C ILE A 79 15.60 -4.14 21.44
N GLY A 80 16.86 -4.08 21.87
CA GLY A 80 17.36 -4.83 23.03
C GLY A 80 16.57 -4.57 24.32
N LYS A 81 16.19 -3.32 24.59
CA LYS A 81 15.37 -2.94 25.76
C LYS A 81 13.92 -3.43 25.65
N ILE A 82 13.39 -3.48 24.42
CA ILE A 82 12.04 -4.00 24.16
C ILE A 82 12.02 -5.53 24.23
N GLN A 83 13.14 -6.24 24.09
CA GLN A 83 13.19 -7.71 24.18
C GLN A 83 12.06 -8.38 23.36
N PRO A 84 12.02 -8.19 22.03
CA PRO A 84 11.00 -8.81 21.19
C PRO A 84 11.17 -10.33 21.13
N ASP A 85 10.08 -11.03 20.89
CA ASP A 85 10.09 -12.46 20.54
C ASP A 85 9.81 -12.72 19.06
N LEU A 86 9.57 -11.66 18.27
CA LEU A 86 9.60 -11.66 16.82
C LEU A 86 9.84 -10.24 16.28
N ILE A 87 10.68 -10.12 15.25
CA ILE A 87 10.88 -8.89 14.50
C ILE A 87 10.39 -9.09 13.07
N LEU A 88 9.54 -8.18 12.60
CA LEU A 88 9.08 -8.11 11.21
C LEU A 88 9.91 -7.06 10.47
N ALA A 89 10.63 -7.43 9.43
CA ALA A 89 11.57 -6.58 8.70
C ALA A 89 11.27 -6.54 7.19
N GLY A 90 11.53 -5.41 6.53
CA GLY A 90 11.56 -5.32 5.06
C GLY A 90 12.92 -5.70 4.46
N GLN A 91 13.00 -5.79 3.13
CA GLN A 91 14.19 -6.27 2.39
C GLN A 91 15.45 -5.43 2.65
N ILE A 92 15.28 -4.12 2.89
CA ILE A 92 16.38 -3.20 3.19
C ILE A 92 17.21 -3.62 4.42
N HIS A 93 16.59 -4.34 5.37
CA HIS A 93 17.24 -4.78 6.60
C HIS A 93 18.09 -6.03 6.41
N LEU A 94 17.84 -6.80 5.34
CA LEU A 94 18.31 -8.18 5.20
C LEU A 94 19.83 -8.33 5.31
N LYS A 95 20.58 -7.38 4.72
CA LYS A 95 22.04 -7.49 4.63
C LYS A 95 22.74 -7.09 5.93
N ASP A 96 22.32 -5.98 6.54
CA ASP A 96 23.11 -5.31 7.59
C ASP A 96 22.45 -5.37 8.97
N ILE A 97 21.11 -5.32 9.04
CA ILE A 97 20.37 -5.26 10.31
C ILE A 97 19.97 -6.65 10.79
N VAL A 98 19.49 -7.50 9.89
CA VAL A 98 19.02 -8.84 10.25
C VAL A 98 20.11 -9.71 10.89
N PRO A 99 21.34 -9.80 10.36
CA PRO A 99 22.40 -10.59 10.99
C PRO A 99 22.75 -10.11 12.41
N ARG A 100 22.69 -8.79 12.64
CA ARG A 100 22.95 -8.20 13.97
C ARG A 100 21.88 -8.59 14.98
N LEU A 101 20.61 -8.56 14.57
CA LEU A 101 19.49 -8.95 15.42
C LEU A 101 19.47 -10.46 15.70
N GLU A 102 19.75 -11.28 14.70
CA GLU A 102 19.84 -12.73 14.84
C GLU A 102 21.01 -13.16 15.73
N ALA A 103 22.16 -12.46 15.66
CA ALA A 103 23.30 -12.67 16.56
C ALA A 103 22.96 -12.38 18.04
N LEU A 104 21.96 -11.53 18.30
CA LEU A 104 21.42 -11.25 19.62
C LEU A 104 20.33 -12.25 20.06
N GLY A 105 20.02 -13.24 19.21
CA GLY A 105 19.04 -14.29 19.49
C GLY A 105 17.59 -13.92 19.13
N TYR A 106 17.35 -12.80 18.43
CA TYR A 106 16.01 -12.43 17.99
C TYR A 106 15.64 -13.13 16.68
N PRO A 107 14.48 -13.79 16.60
CA PRO A 107 13.97 -14.29 15.33
C PRO A 107 13.46 -13.11 14.48
N VAL A 108 13.90 -13.06 13.21
CA VAL A 108 13.55 -11.98 12.28
C VAL A 108 12.94 -12.54 11.01
N LEU A 109 11.72 -12.13 10.67
CA LEU A 109 11.06 -12.45 9.40
C LEU A 109 11.24 -11.30 8.42
N VAL A 110 11.79 -11.58 7.23
CA VAL A 110 11.91 -10.60 6.15
C VAL A 110 10.72 -10.75 5.20
N LEU A 111 9.91 -9.71 5.12
CA LEU A 111 8.64 -9.66 4.41
C LEU A 111 8.61 -8.41 3.53
N GLU A 112 8.80 -8.61 2.22
CA GLU A 112 8.79 -7.57 1.20
C GLU A 112 8.22 -8.15 -0.10
N PRO A 113 6.89 -8.07 -0.31
CA PRO A 113 6.29 -8.57 -1.52
C PRO A 113 6.49 -7.60 -2.69
N SER A 114 6.84 -8.13 -3.86
CA SER A 114 6.86 -7.38 -5.13
C SER A 114 5.56 -7.54 -5.94
N THR A 115 4.63 -8.38 -5.49
CA THR A 115 3.33 -8.61 -6.14
C THR A 115 2.18 -8.48 -5.16
N VAL A 116 0.96 -8.30 -5.68
CA VAL A 116 -0.25 -8.27 -4.85
C VAL A 116 -0.51 -9.62 -4.21
N GLU A 117 -0.30 -10.72 -4.93
CA GLU A 117 -0.40 -12.08 -4.36
C GLU A 117 0.61 -12.29 -3.23
N GLY A 118 1.82 -11.76 -3.41
CA GLY A 118 2.85 -11.72 -2.37
C GLY A 118 2.38 -10.97 -1.14
N LEU A 119 1.70 -9.82 -1.31
CA LEU A 119 1.11 -9.05 -0.21
C LEU A 119 0.02 -9.86 0.51
N LEU A 120 -0.86 -10.54 -0.23
CA LEU A 120 -1.88 -11.41 0.38
C LEU A 120 -1.23 -12.53 1.20
N GLU A 121 -0.14 -13.12 0.73
CA GLU A 121 0.62 -14.10 1.52
C GLU A 121 1.33 -13.46 2.71
N THR A 122 1.88 -12.25 2.60
CA THR A 122 2.43 -11.50 3.74
C THR A 122 1.37 -11.35 4.85
N ILE A 123 0.14 -10.99 4.49
CA ILE A 123 -0.98 -10.89 5.44
C ILE A 123 -1.24 -12.24 6.12
N ARG A 124 -1.26 -13.35 5.36
CA ARG A 124 -1.43 -14.70 5.91
C ARG A 124 -0.28 -15.11 6.83
N ILE A 125 0.97 -14.82 6.47
CA ILE A 125 2.15 -15.08 7.29
C ILE A 125 2.04 -14.32 8.62
N VAL A 126 1.75 -13.01 8.59
CA VAL A 126 1.59 -12.21 9.81
C VAL A 126 0.40 -12.72 10.63
N GLY A 127 -0.68 -13.17 9.99
CA GLY A 127 -1.81 -13.85 10.66
C GLY A 127 -1.39 -15.11 11.41
N LYS A 128 -0.52 -15.96 10.82
CA LYS A 128 0.03 -17.15 11.47
C LYS A 128 0.91 -16.79 12.67
N CYS A 129 1.73 -15.73 12.55
CA CYS A 129 2.60 -15.24 13.64
C CYS A 129 1.81 -14.64 14.80
N THR A 130 0.73 -13.91 14.51
CA THR A 130 -0.04 -13.18 15.53
C THR A 130 -1.17 -14.01 16.16
N GLY A 131 -1.35 -15.27 15.72
CA GLY A 131 -2.49 -16.09 16.12
C GLY A 131 -3.82 -15.60 15.54
N ARG A 132 -3.78 -14.77 14.49
CA ARG A 132 -4.95 -14.16 13.81
C ARG A 132 -5.19 -14.75 12.43
N ALA A 133 -4.85 -16.01 12.20
CA ALA A 133 -4.95 -16.68 10.89
C ALA A 133 -6.33 -16.52 10.21
N LYS A 134 -7.43 -16.64 10.98
CA LYS A 134 -8.79 -16.44 10.44
C LYS A 134 -9.05 -15.00 9.98
N ALA A 135 -8.60 -14.01 10.75
CA ALA A 135 -8.75 -12.62 10.36
C ALA A 135 -7.88 -12.29 9.12
N ALA A 136 -6.70 -12.88 9.04
CA ALA A 136 -5.81 -12.74 7.90
C ALA A 136 -6.40 -13.34 6.63
N GLU A 137 -7.03 -14.53 6.70
CA GLU A 137 -7.68 -15.12 5.53
C GLU A 137 -8.85 -14.25 5.04
N LEU A 138 -9.72 -13.80 5.95
CA LEU A 138 -10.84 -12.91 5.59
C LEU A 138 -10.36 -11.60 4.95
N LEU A 139 -9.28 -11.01 5.48
CA LEU A 139 -8.69 -9.81 4.90
C LEU A 139 -8.10 -10.10 3.51
N ALA A 140 -7.32 -11.18 3.38
CA ALA A 140 -6.70 -11.56 2.12
C ALA A 140 -7.75 -11.89 1.03
N GLU A 141 -8.83 -12.61 1.36
CA GLU A 141 -9.95 -12.88 0.45
C GLU A 141 -10.69 -11.59 0.06
N SER A 142 -10.88 -10.66 0.99
CA SER A 142 -11.53 -9.39 0.70
C SER A 142 -10.70 -8.53 -0.27
N LEU A 143 -9.39 -8.44 -0.03
CA LEU A 143 -8.47 -7.72 -0.89
C LEU A 143 -8.32 -8.40 -2.26
N GLY A 144 -8.24 -9.74 -2.28
CA GLY A 144 -8.19 -10.54 -3.51
C GLY A 144 -9.43 -10.33 -4.39
N ARG A 145 -10.64 -10.33 -3.82
CA ARG A 145 -11.86 -10.05 -4.60
C ARG A 145 -11.86 -8.66 -5.24
N ARG A 146 -11.31 -7.66 -4.56
CA ARG A 146 -11.19 -6.29 -5.10
C ARG A 146 -10.19 -6.22 -6.24
N THR A 147 -9.06 -6.93 -6.12
CA THR A 147 -8.06 -6.99 -7.19
C THR A 147 -8.57 -7.78 -8.39
N ASP A 148 -9.27 -8.89 -8.16
CA ASP A 148 -9.89 -9.72 -9.21
C ASP A 148 -10.93 -8.94 -10.01
N PHE A 149 -11.71 -8.08 -9.35
CA PHE A 149 -12.67 -7.22 -10.03
C PHE A 149 -12.00 -6.28 -11.05
N ILE A 150 -10.83 -5.73 -10.70
CA ILE A 150 -10.07 -4.85 -11.57
C ILE A 150 -9.47 -5.64 -12.73
N THR A 151 -8.75 -6.72 -12.42
CA THR A 151 -8.06 -7.52 -13.44
C THR A 151 -9.03 -8.18 -14.42
N ALA A 152 -10.22 -8.59 -13.97
CA ALA A 152 -11.27 -9.13 -14.85
C ALA A 152 -11.76 -8.10 -15.88
N LYS A 153 -11.88 -6.82 -15.51
CA LYS A 153 -12.22 -5.74 -16.45
C LYS A 153 -11.07 -5.44 -17.41
N ILE A 154 -9.85 -5.36 -16.89
CA ILE A 154 -8.64 -5.11 -17.69
C ILE A 154 -8.36 -6.25 -18.68
N ALA A 155 -8.73 -7.50 -18.36
CA ALA A 155 -8.53 -8.66 -19.24
C ALA A 155 -9.22 -8.53 -20.60
N SER A 156 -10.20 -7.65 -20.74
CA SER A 156 -10.83 -7.32 -22.03
C SER A 156 -9.99 -6.40 -22.94
N LEU A 157 -8.92 -5.79 -22.42
CA LEU A 157 -8.05 -4.90 -23.16
C LEU A 157 -6.93 -5.66 -23.85
N SER A 158 -6.74 -5.41 -25.15
CA SER A 158 -5.55 -5.86 -25.88
C SER A 158 -4.29 -5.21 -25.28
N PRO A 159 -3.16 -5.94 -25.16
CA PRO A 159 -1.89 -5.38 -24.66
C PRO A 159 -1.44 -4.11 -25.40
N GLU A 160 -1.70 -4.03 -26.70
CA GLU A 160 -1.39 -2.89 -27.57
C GLU A 160 -2.16 -1.60 -27.20
N ASN A 161 -3.29 -1.74 -26.49
CA ASN A 161 -4.13 -0.62 -26.07
C ASN A 161 -3.79 -0.14 -24.65
N ARG A 162 -2.78 -0.71 -24.00
CA ARG A 162 -2.36 -0.28 -22.68
C ARG A 162 -1.60 1.04 -22.79
N PRO A 163 -2.03 2.12 -22.12
CA PRO A 163 -1.33 3.39 -22.17
C PRO A 163 0.05 3.27 -21.50
N LEU A 164 1.02 4.01 -22.03
CA LEU A 164 2.35 4.13 -21.44
C LEU A 164 2.29 4.99 -20.17
N VAL A 165 2.67 4.41 -19.04
CA VAL A 165 2.61 5.05 -17.72
C VAL A 165 4.03 5.28 -17.20
N TYR A 166 4.32 6.53 -16.85
CA TYR A 166 5.51 6.91 -16.09
C TYR A 166 5.12 7.27 -14.65
N VAL A 167 5.84 6.72 -13.66
CA VAL A 167 5.67 7.09 -12.26
C VAL A 167 6.88 7.88 -11.76
N LEU A 168 6.65 9.11 -11.30
CA LEU A 168 7.67 9.90 -10.62
C LEU A 168 7.64 9.53 -9.12
N HIS A 169 8.43 8.52 -8.75
CA HIS A 169 8.52 8.02 -7.37
C HIS A 169 9.32 8.97 -6.48
N GLU A 170 10.45 9.50 -6.98
CA GLU A 170 11.24 10.53 -6.29
C GLU A 170 11.62 11.66 -7.25
N CYS A 171 11.14 12.86 -6.96
CA CYS A 171 11.21 13.97 -7.91
C CYS A 171 12.59 14.61 -8.07
N GLN A 172 13.46 14.51 -7.06
CA GLN A 172 14.81 15.08 -7.10
C GLN A 172 15.73 14.27 -8.03
N THR A 173 15.53 12.96 -8.08
CA THR A 173 16.40 12.01 -8.79
C THR A 173 15.73 11.36 -10.00
N TRP A 174 14.46 11.68 -10.27
CA TRP A 174 13.65 11.10 -11.35
C TRP A 174 13.47 9.59 -11.26
N LYS A 175 13.73 9.04 -10.07
CA LYS A 175 13.56 7.63 -9.74
C LYS A 175 12.13 7.20 -10.04
N THR A 176 11.99 6.03 -10.65
CA THR A 176 10.70 5.43 -11.04
C THR A 176 10.60 4.00 -10.52
N PHE A 177 9.42 3.40 -10.67
CA PHE A 177 9.23 1.96 -10.52
C PHE A 177 9.74 1.22 -11.75
N GLY A 178 10.79 0.43 -11.59
CA GLY A 178 11.26 -0.56 -12.55
C GLY A 178 10.59 -1.92 -12.33
N SER A 179 10.98 -2.91 -13.13
CA SER A 179 10.50 -4.28 -12.97
C SER A 179 10.83 -4.86 -11.59
N ASP A 180 10.03 -5.81 -11.13
CA ASP A 180 10.14 -6.44 -9.80
C ASP A 180 9.86 -5.51 -8.61
N THR A 181 9.15 -4.41 -8.84
CA THR A 181 8.58 -3.61 -7.75
C THR A 181 7.09 -3.86 -7.61
N ILE A 182 6.54 -3.62 -6.43
CA ILE A 182 5.10 -3.69 -6.25
C ILE A 182 4.38 -2.60 -7.05
N GLY A 183 4.97 -1.41 -7.17
CA GLY A 183 4.44 -0.34 -8.02
C GLY A 183 4.33 -0.73 -9.49
N ASP A 184 5.32 -1.46 -10.02
CA ASP A 184 5.24 -2.07 -11.35
C ASP A 184 4.06 -3.03 -11.49
N THR A 185 3.90 -3.94 -10.51
CA THR A 185 2.75 -4.86 -10.48
C THR A 185 1.42 -4.11 -10.49
N LEU A 186 1.29 -3.03 -9.72
CA LEU A 186 0.05 -2.26 -9.66
C LEU A 186 -0.30 -1.58 -10.98
N ILE A 187 0.69 -0.98 -11.67
CA ILE A 187 0.46 -0.32 -12.96
C ILE A 187 -0.07 -1.33 -13.98
N GLU A 188 0.54 -2.52 -14.03
CA GLU A 188 0.15 -3.57 -14.97
C GLU A 188 -1.23 -4.15 -14.64
N MET A 189 -1.51 -4.39 -13.36
CA MET A 189 -2.84 -4.83 -12.90
C MET A 189 -3.92 -3.79 -13.19
N ALA A 190 -3.57 -2.51 -13.16
CA ALA A 190 -4.45 -1.40 -13.52
C ALA A 190 -4.55 -1.17 -15.04
N GLY A 191 -3.91 -2.00 -15.88
CA GLY A 191 -4.01 -1.93 -17.34
C GLY A 191 -3.06 -0.97 -18.03
N GLY A 192 -2.14 -0.35 -17.30
CA GLY A 192 -1.06 0.44 -17.90
C GLY A 192 0.12 -0.43 -18.33
N TYR A 193 0.96 0.12 -19.20
CA TYR A 193 2.32 -0.38 -19.42
C TYR A 193 3.31 0.50 -18.66
N ASN A 194 4.04 -0.06 -17.71
CA ASN A 194 5.03 0.70 -16.94
C ASN A 194 6.32 0.93 -17.76
N ILE A 195 6.56 2.17 -18.23
CA ILE A 195 7.78 2.48 -18.99
C ILE A 195 9.05 2.35 -18.16
N GLY A 196 8.94 2.33 -16.82
CA GLY A 196 10.09 2.15 -15.94
C GLY A 196 10.78 0.79 -16.10
N ARG A 197 10.06 -0.23 -16.61
CA ARG A 197 10.62 -1.54 -16.98
C ARG A 197 11.76 -1.42 -18.00
N ASP A 198 11.68 -0.44 -18.88
CA ASP A 198 12.67 -0.21 -19.93
C ASP A 198 13.96 0.43 -19.40
N PHE A 199 13.92 1.01 -18.20
CA PHE A 199 15.07 1.63 -17.55
C PHE A 199 15.77 0.69 -16.57
N GLY A 200 15.11 -0.40 -16.14
CA GLY A 200 15.74 -1.44 -15.34
C GLY A 200 14.83 -2.06 -14.27
N ARG A 201 15.46 -2.84 -13.40
CA ARG A 201 14.82 -3.50 -12.23
C ARG A 201 14.82 -2.59 -11.01
N TYR A 202 13.91 -2.85 -10.08
CA TYR A 202 13.74 -2.13 -8.81
C TYR A 202 13.45 -0.64 -9.02
N TYR A 203 14.37 0.25 -8.66
CA TYR A 203 14.15 1.69 -8.69
C TYR A 203 15.22 2.38 -9.54
N PRO A 204 15.12 2.32 -10.88
CA PRO A 204 16.07 2.97 -11.77
C PRO A 204 15.94 4.49 -11.71
N TYR A 205 17.02 5.18 -12.13
CA TYR A 205 17.15 6.64 -12.18
C TYR A 205 17.28 7.11 -13.64
N PRO A 206 16.21 7.10 -14.43
CA PRO A 206 16.27 7.50 -15.83
C PRO A 206 16.59 8.99 -16.00
N ALA A 207 17.27 9.34 -17.10
CA ALA A 207 17.42 10.73 -17.49
C ALA A 207 16.07 11.29 -17.98
N LYS A 208 15.85 12.59 -17.84
CA LYS A 208 14.61 13.25 -18.26
C LYS A 208 14.38 13.11 -19.77
N GLU A 209 15.47 13.17 -20.53
CA GLU A 209 15.47 13.01 -21.98
C GLU A 209 15.01 11.61 -22.39
N ASP A 210 15.39 10.57 -21.65
CA ASP A 210 14.95 9.20 -21.90
C ASP A 210 13.45 9.03 -21.60
N ILE A 211 12.95 9.66 -20.54
CA ILE A 211 11.51 9.71 -20.23
C ILE A 211 10.76 10.42 -21.36
N LYS A 212 11.28 11.55 -21.86
CA LYS A 212 10.70 12.28 -23.00
C LYS A 212 10.64 11.38 -24.24
N LEU A 213 11.72 10.66 -24.56
CA LEU A 213 11.80 9.77 -25.72
C LEU A 213 10.79 8.61 -25.64
N LYS A 214 10.53 8.09 -24.44
CA LYS A 214 9.46 7.09 -24.22
C LYS A 214 8.06 7.65 -24.41
N ASN A 215 7.89 8.98 -24.33
CA ASN A 215 6.65 9.70 -24.59
C ASN A 215 5.42 9.11 -23.86
N PRO A 216 5.41 9.09 -22.52
CA PRO A 216 4.33 8.48 -21.76
C PRO A 216 2.97 9.14 -22.03
N ASP A 217 1.92 8.32 -22.09
CA ASP A 217 0.52 8.75 -22.19
C ASP A 217 -0.02 9.28 -20.86
N ILE A 218 0.55 8.78 -19.75
CA ILE A 218 0.15 9.14 -18.39
C ILE A 218 1.40 9.35 -17.53
N ILE A 219 1.41 10.44 -16.75
CA ILE A 219 2.38 10.64 -15.68
C ILE A 219 1.66 10.59 -14.33
N ILE A 220 2.19 9.79 -13.41
CA ILE A 220 1.70 9.68 -12.04
C ILE A 220 2.82 10.12 -11.11
N ALA A 221 2.62 11.23 -10.42
CA ALA A 221 3.56 11.74 -9.43
C ALA A 221 3.16 11.25 -8.03
N GLU A 222 4.08 10.62 -7.32
CA GLU A 222 3.85 10.29 -5.92
C GLU A 222 3.86 11.55 -5.06
N THR A 223 2.89 11.67 -4.17
CA THR A 223 2.65 12.84 -3.31
C THR A 223 2.56 12.38 -1.85
N GLY A 224 2.51 13.31 -0.90
CA GLY A 224 2.31 12.94 0.51
C GLY A 224 3.59 12.55 1.27
N TYR A 225 4.77 12.76 0.67
CA TYR A 225 6.06 12.60 1.33
C TYR A 225 6.90 13.89 1.23
N GLY A 226 7.95 13.96 2.06
CA GLY A 226 8.83 15.12 2.14
C GLY A 226 8.17 16.37 2.76
N ASP A 227 8.90 17.48 2.76
CA ASP A 227 8.43 18.74 3.33
C ASP A 227 7.35 19.42 2.49
N ASN A 228 7.32 19.14 1.19
CA ASN A 228 6.30 19.62 0.26
C ASN A 228 5.58 18.45 -0.43
N PRO A 229 4.46 17.98 0.14
CA PRO A 229 3.70 16.85 -0.38
C PRO A 229 3.25 16.96 -1.84
N ARG A 230 3.20 18.17 -2.43
CA ARG A 230 2.79 18.41 -3.82
C ARG A 230 3.95 18.68 -4.76
N GLU A 231 5.17 18.77 -4.26
CA GLU A 231 6.36 19.05 -5.07
C GLU A 231 6.50 18.10 -6.27
N PRO A 232 6.36 16.77 -6.13
CA PRO A 232 6.51 15.88 -7.28
C PRO A 232 5.48 16.14 -8.38
N LEU A 233 4.23 16.46 -8.03
CA LEU A 233 3.20 16.82 -9.00
C LEU A 233 3.53 18.15 -9.67
N ASN A 234 3.98 19.14 -8.91
CA ASN A 234 4.38 20.44 -9.47
C ASN A 234 5.58 20.30 -10.42
N ILE A 235 6.55 19.45 -10.11
CA ILE A 235 7.70 19.14 -10.97
C ILE A 235 7.22 18.44 -12.25
N ALA A 236 6.40 17.40 -12.14
CA ALA A 236 5.81 16.74 -13.30
C ALA A 236 5.01 17.71 -14.18
N LEU A 237 4.35 18.70 -13.57
CA LEU A 237 3.59 19.75 -14.26
C LEU A 237 4.43 20.95 -14.73
N GLY A 238 5.69 21.08 -14.31
CA GLY A 238 6.51 22.27 -14.54
C GLY A 238 7.76 22.00 -15.36
N GLU A 239 8.22 20.74 -15.43
CA GLU A 239 9.46 20.37 -16.08
C GLU A 239 9.42 20.63 -17.60
N PRO A 240 10.28 21.53 -18.13
CA PRO A 240 10.28 21.86 -19.55
C PRO A 240 10.55 20.67 -20.47
N VAL A 241 11.41 19.73 -20.07
CA VAL A 241 11.72 18.53 -20.87
C VAL A 241 10.48 17.69 -21.16
N LEU A 242 9.50 17.68 -20.24
CA LEU A 242 8.27 16.92 -20.41
C LEU A 242 7.17 17.69 -21.13
N ALA A 243 7.35 18.97 -21.48
CA ALA A 243 6.28 19.81 -22.02
C ALA A 243 5.58 19.21 -23.26
N GLU A 244 6.31 18.45 -24.07
CA GLU A 244 5.83 17.90 -25.34
C GLU A 244 5.31 16.46 -25.24
N VAL A 245 5.48 15.78 -24.11
CA VAL A 245 5.03 14.38 -23.98
C VAL A 245 3.51 14.29 -23.99
N THR A 246 2.96 13.16 -24.47
CA THR A 246 1.51 12.94 -24.62
C THR A 246 0.75 13.24 -23.32
N ALA A 247 1.23 12.76 -22.17
CA ALA A 247 0.62 13.00 -20.87
C ALA A 247 0.42 14.50 -20.57
N ARG A 248 1.42 15.34 -20.90
CA ARG A 248 1.37 16.78 -20.66
C ARG A 248 0.46 17.50 -21.64
N ARG A 249 0.48 17.10 -22.91
CA ARG A 249 -0.40 17.66 -23.95
C ARG A 249 -1.88 17.34 -23.75
N THR A 250 -2.18 16.17 -23.18
CA THR A 250 -3.55 15.70 -22.94
C THR A 250 -4.04 15.96 -21.51
N GLY A 251 -3.20 16.52 -20.65
CA GLY A 251 -3.53 16.78 -19.24
C GLY A 251 -3.63 15.52 -18.38
N ARG A 252 -3.07 14.38 -18.80
CA ARG A 252 -3.03 13.14 -18.03
C ARG A 252 -1.83 13.08 -17.09
N VAL A 253 -1.73 14.09 -16.22
CA VAL A 253 -0.72 14.16 -15.15
C VAL A 253 -1.43 14.19 -13.81
N PHE A 254 -1.19 13.16 -13.00
CA PHE A 254 -1.94 12.90 -11.77
C PHE A 254 -1.03 12.82 -10.55
N GLY A 255 -1.55 13.20 -9.40
CA GLY A 255 -0.93 12.92 -8.11
C GLY A 255 -1.56 11.68 -7.48
N ILE A 256 -0.75 10.82 -6.86
CA ILE A 256 -1.22 9.73 -6.00
C ILE A 256 -0.44 9.75 -4.68
N HIS A 257 -1.09 9.45 -3.56
CA HIS A 257 -0.39 9.43 -2.28
C HIS A 257 0.57 8.25 -2.24
N SER A 258 1.84 8.47 -1.88
CA SER A 258 2.91 7.46 -1.91
C SER A 258 2.58 6.24 -1.04
N ASP A 259 1.99 6.45 0.14
CA ASP A 259 1.47 5.37 0.99
C ASP A 259 0.57 4.34 0.29
N LEU A 260 -0.12 4.72 -0.79
CA LEU A 260 -1.03 3.83 -1.51
C LEU A 260 -0.34 2.98 -2.58
N VAL A 261 0.86 3.36 -3.02
CA VAL A 261 1.53 2.71 -4.16
C VAL A 261 2.97 2.25 -3.88
N SER A 262 3.57 2.77 -2.81
CA SER A 262 4.95 2.45 -2.40
C SER A 262 5.03 1.63 -1.10
N ARG A 263 3.92 1.46 -0.36
CA ARG A 263 3.90 0.67 0.88
C ARG A 263 3.12 -0.62 0.68
N ALA A 264 3.83 -1.75 0.70
CA ALA A 264 3.34 -3.13 0.66
C ALA A 264 2.39 -3.54 1.82
N GLY A 265 1.33 -2.78 2.07
CA GLY A 265 0.33 -2.99 3.11
C GLY A 265 -1.10 -3.05 2.56
N PRO A 266 -2.12 -3.24 3.42
CA PRO A 266 -3.51 -3.47 2.97
C PRO A 266 -4.09 -2.33 2.11
N ARG A 267 -3.69 -1.08 2.37
CA ARG A 267 -4.13 0.11 1.63
C ARG A 267 -3.64 0.13 0.18
N MET A 268 -2.72 -0.75 -0.21
CA MET A 268 -2.24 -0.85 -1.59
C MET A 268 -3.37 -1.17 -2.58
N VAL A 269 -4.37 -1.95 -2.17
CA VAL A 269 -5.52 -2.25 -3.04
C VAL A 269 -6.36 -1.01 -3.29
N ASP A 270 -6.43 -0.09 -2.32
CA ASP A 270 -7.02 1.23 -2.52
C ASP A 270 -6.22 2.02 -3.57
N GLY A 271 -4.89 1.90 -3.56
CA GLY A 271 -4.00 2.45 -4.58
C GLY A 271 -4.22 1.83 -5.97
N LEU A 272 -4.41 0.52 -6.06
CA LEU A 272 -4.73 -0.17 -7.31
C LEU A 272 -6.03 0.35 -7.93
N GLU A 273 -7.08 0.51 -7.12
CA GLU A 273 -8.34 1.09 -7.57
C GLU A 273 -8.18 2.52 -8.07
N CYS A 274 -7.34 3.32 -7.40
CA CYS A 274 -6.99 4.66 -7.85
C CYS A 274 -6.29 4.63 -9.21
N LEU A 275 -5.29 3.76 -9.37
CA LEU A 275 -4.57 3.62 -10.64
C LEU A 275 -5.50 3.16 -11.76
N ALA A 276 -6.37 2.18 -11.52
CA ALA A 276 -7.35 1.71 -12.50
C ALA A 276 -8.28 2.84 -12.97
N HIS A 277 -8.74 3.70 -12.04
CA HIS A 277 -9.52 4.90 -12.38
C HIS A 277 -8.72 5.93 -13.19
N LEU A 278 -7.48 6.21 -12.82
CA LEU A 278 -6.64 7.21 -13.50
C LEU A 278 -6.21 6.75 -14.91
N ILE A 279 -5.97 5.44 -15.07
CA ILE A 279 -5.51 4.83 -16.32
C ILE A 279 -6.68 4.55 -17.26
N HIS A 280 -7.80 4.03 -16.74
CA HIS A 280 -8.98 3.66 -17.52
C HIS A 280 -10.28 4.23 -16.92
N PRO A 281 -10.48 5.56 -16.93
CA PRO A 281 -11.72 6.18 -16.41
C PRO A 281 -12.99 5.68 -17.13
N GLU A 282 -12.86 5.20 -18.36
CA GLU A 282 -13.95 4.58 -19.15
C GLU A 282 -14.40 3.21 -18.59
N LEU A 283 -13.48 2.44 -17.99
CA LEU A 283 -13.79 1.16 -17.35
C LEU A 283 -14.10 1.29 -15.86
N PHE A 284 -13.56 2.34 -15.24
CA PHE A 284 -13.65 2.66 -13.81
C PHE A 284 -14.06 4.13 -13.61
N PRO A 285 -15.31 4.52 -13.93
CA PRO A 285 -15.74 5.93 -13.87
C PRO A 285 -15.88 6.46 -12.44
N ALA A 286 -16.14 5.58 -11.48
CA ALA A 286 -16.23 5.95 -10.08
C ALA A 286 -14.83 6.24 -9.52
N LYS A 287 -14.61 7.47 -9.08
CA LYS A 287 -13.37 7.87 -8.40
C LYS A 287 -13.35 7.27 -6.98
N PRO A 288 -12.36 6.44 -6.61
CA PRO A 288 -12.24 5.94 -5.25
C PRO A 288 -12.08 7.08 -4.22
N ALA A 289 -12.70 6.96 -3.06
CA ALA A 289 -12.68 8.00 -2.01
C ALA A 289 -11.26 8.34 -1.52
N VAL A 290 -10.36 7.36 -1.56
CA VAL A 290 -8.94 7.47 -1.20
C VAL A 290 -8.08 8.13 -2.29
N CYS A 291 -8.62 8.32 -3.50
CA CYS A 291 -7.90 8.92 -4.61
C CYS A 291 -7.77 10.43 -4.37
N CYS A 292 -6.68 10.84 -3.72
CA CYS A 292 -6.31 12.24 -3.52
C CYS A 292 -5.80 12.90 -4.82
N GLY A 293 -6.49 12.72 -5.94
CA GLY A 293 -6.17 13.39 -7.21
C GLY A 293 -7.34 14.23 -7.69
N ARG A 294 -7.18 15.56 -7.81
CA ARG A 294 -8.02 16.31 -8.77
C ARG A 294 -7.49 15.94 -10.15
N VAL A 295 -8.35 15.44 -11.03
CA VAL A 295 -8.03 15.29 -12.46
C VAL A 295 -7.79 16.71 -12.99
N TYR A 296 -6.53 17.06 -13.25
CA TYR A 296 -6.19 18.34 -13.88
C TYR A 296 -6.31 18.20 -15.39
N ILE A 297 -7.52 18.41 -15.93
CA ILE A 297 -7.70 18.56 -17.37
C ILE A 297 -7.11 19.92 -17.76
N ALA A 298 -5.95 19.91 -18.42
CA ALA A 298 -5.39 21.10 -19.03
C ALA A 298 -6.30 21.53 -20.19
N GLY A 299 -7.21 22.49 -19.94
CA GLY A 299 -8.08 22.97 -21.01
C GLY A 299 -9.36 23.70 -20.60
N VAL A 300 -9.33 24.58 -19.60
CA VAL A 300 -10.36 25.63 -19.51
C VAL A 300 -9.68 26.95 -19.16
N GLY A 301 -9.32 27.72 -20.18
CA GLY A 301 -8.83 29.08 -19.99
C GLY A 301 -9.88 29.95 -19.28
N PRO A 302 -9.47 31.09 -18.68
CA PRO A 302 -10.31 31.94 -17.81
C PRO A 302 -11.60 32.49 -18.48
N GLY A 303 -11.79 32.31 -19.79
CA GLY A 303 -12.97 32.76 -20.53
C GLY A 303 -14.22 31.87 -20.42
N LEU A 304 -14.12 30.63 -19.91
CA LEU A 304 -15.26 29.68 -19.86
C LEU A 304 -15.87 29.50 -18.45
N ALA A 305 -15.34 30.16 -17.43
CA ALA A 305 -15.91 30.19 -16.07
C ALA A 305 -17.33 30.79 -16.00
N LYS A 306 -17.82 31.42 -17.09
CA LYS A 306 -19.18 31.97 -17.20
C LYS A 306 -20.24 30.93 -17.60
N TRP A 307 -19.86 29.71 -17.98
CA TRP A 307 -20.79 28.66 -18.46
C TRP A 307 -20.84 27.40 -17.59
N VAL A 308 -20.25 27.45 -16.39
CA VAL A 308 -20.32 26.35 -15.44
C VAL A 308 -21.66 26.44 -14.69
N SER A 309 -22.53 25.45 -14.88
CA SER A 309 -23.86 25.44 -14.26
C SER A 309 -23.75 25.44 -12.72
N PRO A 310 -24.73 26.01 -11.99
CA PRO A 310 -24.75 26.04 -10.53
C PRO A 310 -24.52 24.67 -9.88
N ARG A 311 -24.95 23.59 -10.56
CA ARG A 311 -24.80 22.19 -10.13
C ARG A 311 -23.35 21.72 -10.05
N VAL A 312 -22.44 22.29 -10.86
CA VAL A 312 -21.00 21.98 -10.80
C VAL A 312 -20.32 22.77 -9.67
N LYS A 313 -20.85 23.94 -9.29
CA LYS A 313 -20.36 24.69 -8.12
C LYS A 313 -20.77 24.02 -6.80
N GLU A 314 -21.95 23.40 -6.74
CA GLU A 314 -22.38 22.56 -5.61
C GLU A 314 -21.50 21.31 -5.46
N LEU A 315 -21.17 20.61 -6.55
CA LEU A 315 -20.28 19.44 -6.53
C LEU A 315 -18.85 19.75 -6.04
N VAL A 316 -18.39 20.99 -6.19
CA VAL A 316 -17.07 21.45 -5.68
C VAL A 316 -17.13 21.79 -4.19
N ALA A 317 -18.30 22.12 -3.65
CA ALA A 317 -18.49 22.48 -2.24
C ALA A 317 -18.76 21.26 -1.34
N GLU A 318 -19.28 20.15 -1.88
CA GLU A 318 -19.48 18.88 -1.14
C GLU A 318 -18.19 18.06 -0.96
N ALA A 319 -17.04 18.54 -1.46
CA ALA A 319 -15.78 17.80 -1.45
C ALA A 319 -15.01 17.80 -0.12
N ASP A 320 -15.57 18.38 0.95
CA ASP A 320 -15.07 18.22 2.32
C ASP A 320 -16.08 17.40 3.13
N ILE A 321 -15.91 16.07 3.17
CA ILE A 321 -16.27 15.23 4.32
C ILE A 321 -15.53 13.88 4.20
N LEU A 322 -14.76 13.61 5.25
CA LEU A 322 -14.11 12.34 5.58
C LEU A 322 -15.11 11.18 5.69
N VAL A 323 -14.59 9.97 5.46
CA VAL A 323 -14.77 8.72 6.24
C VAL A 323 -15.02 7.55 5.29
N GLY A 324 -13.99 6.72 5.07
CA GLY A 324 -14.10 5.54 4.23
C GLY A 324 -13.18 4.39 4.64
N TRP A 325 -13.15 4.03 5.93
CA TRP A 325 -12.49 2.78 6.40
C TRP A 325 -13.23 2.09 7.56
N LYS A 326 -14.37 2.63 8.00
CA LYS A 326 -15.14 2.06 9.11
C LYS A 326 -15.96 0.84 8.70
N GLN A 327 -16.25 0.64 7.41
CA GLN A 327 -17.16 -0.42 6.92
C GLN A 327 -16.43 -1.76 6.70
N ASP A 328 -15.22 -1.75 6.13
CA ASP A 328 -14.47 -3.00 5.86
C ASP A 328 -13.86 -3.64 7.11
N LEU A 329 -13.74 -2.88 8.20
CA LEU A 329 -13.35 -3.40 9.51
C LEU A 329 -14.53 -3.95 10.33
N GLN A 330 -15.80 -3.71 9.97
CA GLN A 330 -16.93 -4.21 10.76
C GLN A 330 -16.99 -5.74 10.83
N PRO A 331 -16.78 -6.50 9.74
CA PRO A 331 -16.79 -7.96 9.80
C PRO A 331 -15.64 -8.50 10.66
N VAL A 332 -14.46 -7.89 10.57
CA VAL A 332 -13.25 -8.33 11.29
C VAL A 332 -13.30 -7.94 12.77
N LYS A 333 -13.65 -6.68 13.09
CA LYS A 333 -13.84 -6.23 14.48
C LYS A 333 -15.05 -6.90 15.15
N GLY A 334 -16.09 -7.20 14.38
CA GLY A 334 -17.25 -7.98 14.82
C GLY A 334 -16.89 -9.42 15.17
N LEU A 335 -16.03 -10.09 14.38
CA LEU A 335 -15.51 -11.42 14.70
C LEU A 335 -14.56 -11.44 15.91
N ILE A 336 -13.72 -10.41 16.06
CA ILE A 336 -12.80 -10.28 17.21
C ILE A 336 -13.57 -10.03 18.51
N LYS A 337 -14.67 -9.26 18.46
CA LYS A 337 -15.59 -9.10 19.60
C LYS A 337 -16.40 -10.37 19.88
N SER A 338 -16.85 -11.10 18.87
CA SER A 338 -17.67 -12.31 19.07
C SER A 338 -16.88 -13.50 19.62
N GLN A 339 -15.55 -13.53 19.45
CA GLN A 339 -14.69 -14.53 20.12
C GLN A 339 -14.50 -14.27 21.63
N LYS A 340 -14.86 -13.08 22.14
CA LYS A 340 -14.91 -12.78 23.59
C LYS A 340 -16.26 -13.06 24.24
N LEU A 341 -17.27 -13.49 23.49
CA LEU A 341 -18.62 -13.78 23.97
C LEU A 341 -19.04 -15.20 23.57
N LYS A 342 -18.43 -16.20 24.20
CA LYS A 342 -19.08 -17.51 24.37
C LYS A 342 -19.52 -17.63 25.82
N ASN A 343 -20.64 -17.01 26.12
CA ASN A 343 -21.66 -17.50 27.04
C ASN A 343 -22.95 -16.69 26.80
N GLN A 344 -24.00 -17.41 26.40
CA GLN A 344 -25.43 -17.05 26.33
C GLN A 344 -26.02 -16.45 25.03
N ALA A 345 -26.78 -17.33 24.35
CA ALA A 345 -28.15 -17.21 23.80
C ALA A 345 -28.57 -16.09 22.82
N GLU A 346 -28.86 -16.55 21.58
CA GLU A 346 -30.04 -16.28 20.72
C GLU A 346 -30.28 -14.93 19.98
N PRO A 347 -31.02 -14.95 18.84
CA PRO A 347 -30.64 -14.25 17.61
C PRO A 347 -31.53 -13.05 17.25
N LEU A 348 -30.99 -12.13 16.44
CA LEU A 348 -31.81 -11.15 15.71
C LEU A 348 -31.30 -10.93 14.29
N SER A 349 -32.28 -10.96 13.40
CA SER A 349 -32.28 -10.97 11.94
C SER A 349 -32.33 -9.55 11.34
N PHE A 350 -32.28 -9.52 10.00
CA PHE A 350 -32.56 -8.44 9.04
C PHE A 350 -31.38 -7.53 8.65
N ALA A 351 -31.26 -7.00 7.42
CA ALA A 351 -31.66 -7.39 6.07
C ALA A 351 -30.98 -6.37 5.12
N LEU A 352 -30.79 -6.77 3.86
CA LEU A 352 -30.33 -5.99 2.70
C LEU A 352 -30.87 -4.55 2.57
N CYS A 353 -30.08 -3.67 1.94
CA CYS A 353 -30.53 -2.97 0.72
C CYS A 353 -29.37 -2.25 -0.03
N TYR A 354 -29.29 -2.54 -1.32
CA TYR A 354 -28.60 -1.81 -2.41
C TYR A 354 -29.05 -0.36 -2.51
N VAL A 355 -28.25 0.52 -3.15
CA VAL A 355 -28.68 1.45 -4.24
C VAL A 355 -27.44 2.06 -4.92
N TYR A 356 -27.36 1.80 -6.24
CA TYR A 356 -26.77 2.49 -7.41
C TYR A 356 -25.45 3.27 -7.33
#